data_AF-A0A8X6KN67-F1
#
_entry.id   AF-A0A8X6KN67-F1
#
_cell.length_a   1.000
_cell.length_b   1.000
_cell.length_c   1.000
_cell.angle_alpha   90.00
_cell.angle_beta   90.00
_cell.angle_gamma   90.00
#
_symmetry.space_group_name_H-M   'P 1'
#
loop_
_entity.id
_entity.type
_entity.pdbx_description
1 polymer ?
#
loop_
_entity_poly.entity_id
_entity_poly.type
_entity_poly.pdbx_seq_one_letter_code
_entity_poly.pdbx_strand_id
1 'polypeptide(L)'
;MGEFDKNDQQLLDKYCWICHKPGQDINCYTCIRVYHDECLIRTSSEFTGLQVCPECQIRSLDGTNPPKFDLIKLKVQLRSVAIRVFQVKREKKEMFLRWPEDLGVGKLAKIIDFGILLDNLNKKVHYTKIPEFYADIKCMYHNCAIMFGTNSDQAKAAEQMRKLFKKELVDLEACQNCYFRLYCEESEELDPFVRLCDPPHDIVWAQLTGHPFWPAKSKSPRPPDLRYFIKAESFSVDVTNTGKNDQRVWSLDCGYLGR
;
A
#
# COMPACT_ATOMS: atom_id res chain seq x y z
N MET A 1 -20.14 4.98 -12.40
CA MET A 1 -18.90 4.76 -13.16
C MET A 1 -19.00 5.70 -14.35
N GLY A 2 -18.18 6.74 -14.41
CA GLY A 2 -18.16 7.64 -15.56
C GLY A 2 -17.45 6.94 -16.71
N GLU A 3 -18.09 6.89 -17.87
CA GLU A 3 -17.45 6.49 -19.12
C GLU A 3 -16.34 7.49 -19.44
N PHE A 4 -15.14 7.01 -19.73
CA PHE A 4 -14.02 7.82 -20.20
C PHE A 4 -14.33 8.14 -21.67
N ASP A 5 -14.57 9.42 -21.97
CA ASP A 5 -15.12 9.85 -23.25
C ASP A 5 -14.05 9.79 -24.35
N LYS A 6 -14.45 9.62 -25.61
CA LYS A 6 -13.53 9.54 -26.76
C LYS A 6 -12.71 10.83 -26.98
N ASN A 7 -13.10 11.94 -26.35
CA ASN A 7 -12.34 13.21 -26.30
C ASN A 7 -11.17 13.19 -25.29
N ASP A 8 -11.06 12.20 -24.41
CA ASP A 8 -9.99 12.09 -23.38
C ASP A 8 -8.66 11.55 -23.92
N GLN A 9 -8.51 11.37 -25.25
CA GLN A 9 -7.24 10.93 -25.86
C GLN A 9 -6.06 11.86 -25.54
N GLN A 10 -6.31 13.14 -25.21
CA GLN A 10 -5.29 14.09 -24.77
C GLN A 10 -4.79 13.87 -23.32
N LEU A 11 -5.49 13.09 -22.50
CA LEU A 11 -5.14 12.82 -21.10
C LEU A 11 -4.46 11.46 -20.89
N LEU A 12 -4.29 10.68 -21.95
CA LEU A 12 -3.65 9.38 -21.87
C LEU A 12 -2.15 9.52 -21.58
N ASP A 13 -1.64 8.58 -20.80
CA ASP A 13 -0.22 8.42 -20.61
C ASP A 13 0.47 8.05 -21.93
N LYS A 14 1.70 8.54 -22.10
CA LYS A 14 2.53 8.26 -23.28
C LYS A 14 3.51 7.12 -23.02
N TYR A 15 3.56 6.62 -21.78
CA TYR A 15 4.51 5.62 -21.33
C TYR A 15 3.77 4.40 -20.79
N CYS A 16 4.26 3.21 -21.15
CA CYS A 16 3.69 1.96 -20.67
C CYS A 16 3.74 1.89 -19.14
N TRP A 17 2.59 1.62 -18.50
CA TRP A 17 2.46 1.56 -17.04
C TRP A 17 3.38 0.52 -16.40
N ILE A 18 3.75 -0.53 -17.13
CA ILE A 18 4.56 -1.66 -16.66
C ILE A 18 6.06 -1.39 -16.82
N CYS A 19 6.50 -0.97 -18.00
CA CYS A 19 7.93 -0.84 -18.31
C CYS A 19 8.45 0.61 -18.30
N HIS A 20 7.56 1.60 -18.19
CA HIS A 20 7.84 3.04 -18.14
C HIS A 20 8.46 3.62 -19.43
N LYS A 21 8.50 2.85 -20.52
CA LYS A 21 9.05 3.28 -21.82
C LYS A 21 7.94 3.81 -22.74
N PRO A 22 8.27 4.72 -23.66
CA PRO A 22 7.33 5.18 -24.68
C PRO A 22 7.01 4.07 -25.69
N GLY A 23 6.01 4.33 -26.54
CA GLY A 23 5.39 3.35 -27.43
C GLY A 23 4.10 2.84 -26.81
N GLN A 24 3.01 2.92 -27.55
CA GLN A 24 1.68 2.56 -27.05
C GLN A 24 1.06 1.55 -28.01
N ASP A 25 0.62 0.43 -27.46
CA ASP A 25 -0.14 -0.56 -28.21
C ASP A 25 -1.60 -0.62 -27.73
N ILE A 26 -1.83 -0.35 -26.43
CA ILE A 26 -3.13 -0.58 -25.78
C ILE A 26 -3.40 0.49 -24.69
N ASN A 27 -4.63 1.01 -24.61
CA ASN A 27 -5.09 1.89 -23.53
C ASN A 27 -6.29 1.29 -22.76
N CYS A 28 -6.41 1.68 -21.50
CA CYS A 28 -7.58 1.37 -20.68
C CYS A 28 -8.77 2.29 -21.03
N TYR A 29 -10.00 1.79 -20.95
CA TYR A 29 -11.22 2.61 -21.12
C TYR A 29 -11.69 3.33 -19.86
N THR A 30 -11.04 3.13 -18.71
CA THR A 30 -11.52 3.69 -17.44
C THR A 30 -10.46 4.51 -16.71
N CYS A 31 -9.27 4.67 -17.29
CA CYS A 31 -8.19 5.46 -16.70
C CYS A 31 -7.15 5.86 -17.76
N ILE A 32 -6.26 6.77 -17.38
CA ILE A 32 -5.20 7.31 -18.24
C ILE A 32 -4.11 6.31 -18.68
N ARG A 33 -4.06 5.10 -18.11
CA ARG A 33 -2.92 4.19 -18.28
C ARG A 33 -2.87 3.56 -19.68
N VAL A 34 -1.65 3.45 -20.20
CA VAL A 34 -1.34 2.74 -21.45
C VAL A 34 -0.36 1.59 -21.22
N TYR A 35 -0.34 0.64 -22.14
CA TYR A 35 0.43 -0.59 -22.06
C TYR A 35 1.03 -0.95 -23.40
N HIS A 36 2.20 -1.58 -23.39
CA HIS A 36 2.63 -2.42 -24.51
C HIS A 36 1.89 -3.75 -24.46
N ASP A 37 1.57 -4.31 -25.62
CA ASP A 37 0.87 -5.59 -25.73
C ASP A 37 1.66 -6.72 -25.03
N GLU A 38 2.96 -6.81 -25.34
CA GLU A 38 3.87 -7.80 -24.74
C GLU A 38 3.99 -7.65 -23.21
N CYS A 39 3.99 -6.41 -22.70
CA CYS A 39 4.07 -6.16 -21.26
C CYS A 39 2.80 -6.64 -20.55
N LEU A 40 1.66 -6.45 -21.20
CA LEU A 40 0.35 -6.77 -20.64
C LEU A 40 0.14 -8.29 -20.60
N ILE A 41 0.47 -8.99 -21.69
CA ILE A 41 0.39 -10.46 -21.80
C ILE A 41 1.23 -11.14 -20.71
N ARG A 42 2.42 -10.61 -20.42
CA ARG A 42 3.30 -11.13 -19.35
C ARG A 42 2.75 -10.93 -17.94
N THR A 43 1.79 -10.02 -17.77
CA THR A 43 1.30 -9.58 -16.46
C THR A 43 -0.09 -10.14 -16.13
N SER A 44 -0.99 -10.23 -17.11
CA SER A 44 -2.32 -10.82 -16.92
C SER A 44 -2.90 -11.30 -18.25
N SER A 45 -3.41 -12.53 -18.27
CA SER A 45 -4.14 -13.11 -19.40
C SER A 45 -5.58 -12.61 -19.53
N GLU A 46 -6.10 -11.85 -18.55
CA GLU A 46 -7.54 -11.50 -18.44
C GLU A 46 -7.91 -10.16 -19.11
N PHE A 47 -6.95 -9.45 -19.72
CA PHE A 47 -7.22 -8.14 -20.30
C PHE A 47 -8.08 -8.17 -21.59
N THR A 48 -8.04 -9.28 -22.33
CA THR A 48 -8.51 -9.37 -23.73
C THR A 48 -10.02 -9.23 -23.91
N GLY A 49 -10.84 -9.45 -22.87
CA GLY A 49 -12.30 -9.44 -22.98
C GLY A 49 -13.01 -8.13 -22.59
N LEU A 50 -12.38 -7.30 -21.75
CA LEU A 50 -13.06 -6.14 -21.12
C LEU A 50 -12.43 -4.79 -21.46
N GLN A 51 -11.21 -4.79 -22.01
CA GLN A 51 -10.42 -3.57 -22.26
C GLN A 51 -10.23 -2.66 -21.00
N VAL A 52 -10.47 -3.21 -19.81
CA VAL A 52 -10.19 -2.57 -18.52
C VAL A 52 -8.86 -3.10 -18.01
N CYS A 53 -7.93 -2.21 -17.68
CA CYS A 53 -6.59 -2.64 -17.24
C CYS A 53 -6.60 -3.39 -15.91
N PRO A 54 -5.62 -4.27 -15.66
CA PRO A 54 -5.54 -5.02 -14.40
C PRO A 54 -5.63 -4.10 -13.17
N GLU A 55 -5.03 -2.91 -13.26
CA GLU A 55 -5.06 -1.90 -12.20
C GLU A 55 -6.47 -1.41 -11.84
N CYS A 56 -7.35 -1.25 -12.83
CA CYS A 56 -8.74 -0.85 -12.60
C CYS A 56 -9.64 -2.01 -12.16
N GLN A 57 -9.17 -3.25 -12.35
CA GLN A 57 -9.87 -4.46 -11.89
C GLN A 57 -9.53 -4.81 -10.43
N ILE A 58 -8.44 -4.28 -9.86
CA ILE A 58 -8.05 -4.54 -8.47
C ILE A 58 -9.14 -4.07 -7.51
N ARG A 59 -9.72 -5.02 -6.78
CA ARG A 59 -10.69 -4.77 -5.71
C ARG A 59 -10.06 -4.76 -4.32
N SER A 60 -9.02 -5.59 -4.12
CA SER A 60 -8.21 -5.71 -2.90
C SER A 60 -6.75 -5.89 -3.29
N LEU A 61 -5.80 -5.38 -2.49
CA LEU A 61 -4.37 -5.50 -2.76
C LEU A 61 -3.80 -6.91 -2.55
N ASP A 62 -4.48 -7.71 -1.73
CA ASP A 62 -4.12 -9.11 -1.46
C ASP A 62 -4.92 -10.12 -2.31
N GLY A 63 -5.82 -9.64 -3.18
CA GLY A 63 -6.66 -10.48 -4.04
C GLY A 63 -7.87 -11.11 -3.34
N THR A 64 -8.12 -10.79 -2.07
CA THR A 64 -9.32 -11.24 -1.35
C THR A 64 -10.52 -10.34 -1.62
N ASN A 65 -11.67 -10.66 -1.03
CA ASN A 65 -12.83 -9.77 -1.07
C ASN A 65 -12.55 -8.53 -0.21
N PRO A 66 -12.70 -7.31 -0.76
CA PRO A 66 -12.40 -6.11 0.00
C PRO A 66 -13.34 -5.99 1.21
N PRO A 67 -12.83 -5.64 2.39
CA PRO A 67 -13.68 -5.37 3.54
C PRO A 67 -14.55 -4.14 3.29
N LYS A 68 -15.67 -4.07 4.00
CA LYS A 68 -16.41 -2.80 4.12
C LYS A 68 -15.67 -1.94 5.14
N PHE A 69 -15.22 -0.76 4.72
CA PHE A 69 -14.56 0.20 5.57
C PHE A 69 -15.50 1.31 6.00
N ASP A 70 -15.36 1.77 7.25
CA ASP A 70 -15.81 3.11 7.62
C ASP A 70 -14.91 4.13 6.90
N LEU A 71 -15.48 4.98 6.06
CA LEU A 71 -14.74 5.91 5.21
C LEU A 71 -14.00 7.00 6.00
N ILE A 72 -14.56 7.45 7.12
CA ILE A 72 -13.94 8.48 7.96
C ILE A 72 -12.68 7.89 8.59
N LYS A 73 -12.84 6.71 9.20
CA LYS A 73 -11.75 5.95 9.81
C LYS A 73 -10.69 5.57 8.77
N LEU A 74 -11.09 5.15 7.57
CA LEU A 74 -10.18 4.81 6.49
C LEU A 74 -9.29 6.01 6.12
N LYS A 75 -9.86 7.21 5.98
CA LYS A 75 -9.07 8.40 5.65
C LYS A 75 -8.07 8.78 6.73
N VAL A 76 -8.45 8.67 8.01
CA VAL A 76 -7.51 8.86 9.13
C VAL A 76 -6.35 7.87 9.04
N GLN A 77 -6.64 6.60 8.76
CA GLN A 77 -5.64 5.56 8.66
C GLN A 77 -4.74 5.71 7.44
N LEU A 78 -5.28 6.03 6.26
CA LEU A 78 -4.49 6.32 5.06
C LEU A 78 -3.57 7.53 5.27
N ARG A 79 -4.04 8.56 5.98
CA ARG A 79 -3.21 9.70 6.39
C ARG A 79 -2.10 9.25 7.32
N SER A 80 -2.40 8.41 8.30
CA SER A 80 -1.40 7.86 9.22
C SER A 80 -0.36 7.00 8.47
N VAL A 81 -0.78 6.15 7.52
CA VAL A 81 0.14 5.40 6.62
C VAL A 81 1.07 6.37 5.91
N ALA A 82 0.51 7.39 5.26
CA ALA A 82 1.27 8.36 4.48
C ALA A 82 2.34 9.03 5.37
N ILE A 83 1.93 9.64 6.48
CA ILE A 83 2.85 10.36 7.37
C ILE A 83 3.99 9.45 7.84
N ARG A 84 3.70 8.23 8.33
CA ARG A 84 4.74 7.32 8.83
C ARG A 84 5.72 6.88 7.74
N VAL A 85 5.22 6.50 6.56
CA VAL A 85 6.08 6.05 5.46
C VAL A 85 6.94 7.20 4.93
N PHE A 86 6.37 8.39 4.77
CA PHE A 86 7.10 9.56 4.29
C PHE A 86 8.10 10.08 5.34
N GLN A 87 7.81 9.96 6.64
CA GLN A 87 8.76 10.35 7.69
C GLN A 87 10.03 9.48 7.67
N VAL A 88 9.89 8.15 7.58
CA VAL A 88 11.02 7.22 7.44
C VAL A 88 11.90 7.58 6.23
N LYS A 89 11.28 8.02 5.14
CA LYS A 89 12.00 8.39 3.90
C LYS A 89 12.61 9.79 3.96
N ARG A 90 11.97 10.72 4.66
CA ARG A 90 12.49 12.07 4.92
C ARG A 90 13.76 12.02 5.77
N GLU A 91 13.77 11.22 6.83
CA GLU A 91 14.93 11.04 7.71
C GLU A 91 16.15 10.51 6.94
N LYS A 92 15.91 9.67 5.92
CA LYS A 92 16.96 9.14 5.03
C LYS A 92 17.34 10.07 3.87
N LYS A 93 16.67 11.22 3.71
CA LYS A 93 16.85 12.16 2.57
C LYS A 93 16.68 11.51 1.19
N GLU A 94 15.83 10.49 1.10
CA GLU A 94 15.68 9.65 -0.11
C GLU A 94 14.59 10.17 -1.07
N MET A 95 14.02 11.36 -0.86
CA MET A 95 12.88 11.80 -1.66
C MET A 95 12.72 13.32 -1.77
N PHE A 96 12.27 13.75 -2.94
CA PHE A 96 11.69 15.07 -3.18
C PHE A 96 10.22 15.10 -2.72
N LEU A 97 9.87 16.07 -1.86
CA LEU A 97 8.51 16.24 -1.35
C LEU A 97 7.56 16.86 -2.38
N ARG A 98 8.12 17.50 -3.41
CA ARG A 98 7.44 18.13 -4.55
C ARG A 98 8.25 17.89 -5.81
N TRP A 99 7.58 17.86 -6.95
CA TRP A 99 8.27 17.82 -8.25
C TRP A 99 9.07 19.11 -8.47
N PRO A 100 10.32 19.02 -8.96
CA PRO A 100 11.07 20.21 -9.38
C PRO A 100 10.39 20.92 -10.55
N GLU A 101 10.28 22.24 -10.49
CA GLU A 101 9.54 23.07 -11.47
C GLU A 101 10.17 23.03 -12.87
N ASP A 102 11.48 22.82 -12.95
CA ASP A 102 12.29 22.78 -14.16
C ASP A 102 12.29 21.42 -14.87
N LEU A 103 11.71 20.38 -14.25
CA LEU A 103 11.92 19.00 -14.69
C LEU A 103 11.21 18.61 -15.99
N GLY A 104 10.48 19.50 -16.69
CA GLY A 104 9.72 19.12 -17.88
C GLY A 104 8.54 18.19 -17.56
N VAL A 105 7.91 18.39 -16.39
CA VAL A 105 6.73 17.67 -15.89
C VAL A 105 5.54 17.65 -16.86
N GLY A 106 5.50 18.53 -17.87
CA GLY A 106 4.50 18.51 -18.95
C GLY A 106 4.49 17.25 -19.82
N LYS A 107 5.45 16.33 -19.63
CA LYS A 107 5.46 15.00 -20.26
C LYS A 107 4.64 13.95 -19.50
N LEU A 108 4.29 14.20 -18.24
CA LEU A 108 3.56 13.27 -17.38
C LEU A 108 2.06 13.48 -17.54
N ALA A 109 1.30 12.39 -17.73
CA ALA A 109 -0.16 12.48 -17.83
C ALA A 109 -0.84 12.85 -16.50
N LYS A 110 -0.23 12.48 -15.37
CA LYS A 110 -0.68 12.87 -14.04
C LYS A 110 0.49 13.27 -13.16
N ILE A 111 0.44 14.49 -12.62
CA ILE A 111 1.37 14.95 -11.60
C ILE A 111 0.83 14.55 -10.23
N ILE A 112 1.66 13.87 -9.44
CA ILE A 112 1.35 13.45 -8.08
C ILE A 112 2.62 13.46 -7.24
N ASP A 113 2.57 14.11 -6.09
CA ASP A 113 3.62 14.11 -5.08
C ASP A 113 3.00 13.96 -3.69
N PHE A 114 3.81 14.06 -2.64
CA PHE A 114 3.31 13.89 -1.28
C PHE A 114 2.29 14.98 -0.89
N GLY A 115 2.51 16.22 -1.31
CA GLY A 115 1.58 17.32 -1.04
C GLY A 115 0.21 17.05 -1.69
N ILE A 116 0.21 16.74 -2.98
CA ILE A 116 -1.02 16.43 -3.73
C ILE A 116 -1.70 15.18 -3.15
N LEU A 117 -0.94 14.17 -2.73
CA LEU A 117 -1.48 12.97 -2.10
C LEU A 117 -2.24 13.30 -0.80
N LEU A 118 -1.66 14.15 0.07
CA LEU A 118 -2.30 14.62 1.30
C LEU A 118 -3.53 15.49 1.02
N ASP A 119 -3.47 16.36 0.01
CA ASP A 119 -4.63 17.18 -0.38
C ASP A 119 -5.77 16.30 -0.91
N ASN A 120 -5.46 15.27 -1.69
CA ASN A 120 -6.44 14.31 -2.17
C ASN A 120 -7.12 13.55 -1.01
N LEU A 121 -6.41 13.25 0.10
CA LEU A 121 -7.01 12.63 1.29
C LEU A 121 -8.09 13.52 1.94
N ASN A 122 -7.98 14.85 1.81
CA ASN A 122 -8.96 15.79 2.35
C ASN A 122 -10.23 15.88 1.48
N LYS A 123 -10.18 15.45 0.22
CA LYS A 123 -11.34 15.51 -0.71
C LYS A 123 -12.35 14.43 -0.38
N LYS A 124 -13.65 14.76 -0.38
CA LYS A 124 -14.73 13.81 -0.02
C LYS A 124 -14.74 12.54 -0.86
N VAL A 125 -14.59 12.65 -2.17
CA VAL A 125 -14.76 11.54 -3.14
C VAL A 125 -13.46 10.82 -3.55
N HIS A 126 -12.32 11.21 -2.99
CA HIS A 126 -11.04 10.54 -3.26
C HIS A 126 -10.72 9.49 -2.20
N TYR A 127 -10.07 8.42 -2.65
CA TYR A 127 -9.56 7.32 -1.82
C TYR A 127 -10.66 6.68 -0.97
N THR A 128 -11.78 6.35 -1.63
CA THR A 128 -12.87 5.59 -1.01
C THR A 128 -12.51 4.11 -0.83
N LYS A 129 -11.46 3.66 -1.54
CA LYS A 129 -10.91 2.31 -1.46
C LYS A 129 -9.38 2.37 -1.37
N ILE A 130 -8.80 1.38 -0.71
CA ILE A 130 -7.34 1.25 -0.56
C ILE A 130 -6.60 1.19 -1.91
N PRO A 131 -7.07 0.43 -2.93
CA PRO A 131 -6.43 0.42 -4.25
C PRO A 131 -6.37 1.79 -4.95
N GLU A 132 -7.35 2.68 -4.72
CA GLU A 132 -7.36 4.03 -5.29
C GLU A 132 -6.21 4.88 -4.71
N PHE A 133 -5.97 4.77 -3.41
CA PHE A 133 -4.84 5.43 -2.77
C PHE A 133 -3.50 4.85 -3.25
N TYR A 134 -3.41 3.52 -3.34
CA TYR A 134 -2.20 2.86 -3.81
C TYR A 134 -1.88 3.15 -5.28
N ALA A 135 -2.90 3.38 -6.11
CA ALA A 135 -2.73 3.78 -7.50
C ALA A 135 -1.92 5.07 -7.66
N ASP A 136 -2.10 6.03 -6.75
CA ASP A 136 -1.38 7.31 -6.78
C ASP A 136 0.07 7.14 -6.32
N ILE A 137 0.33 6.26 -5.34
CA ILE A 137 1.70 5.87 -4.98
C ILE A 137 2.42 5.17 -6.14
N LYS A 138 1.71 4.30 -6.88
CA LYS A 138 2.26 3.66 -8.09
C LYS A 138 2.55 4.68 -9.19
N CYS A 139 1.70 5.70 -9.33
CA CYS A 139 1.91 6.80 -10.26
C CYS A 139 3.16 7.62 -9.89
N MET A 140 3.43 7.86 -8.61
CA MET A 140 4.69 8.51 -8.18
C MET A 140 5.91 7.71 -8.65
N TYR A 141 5.94 6.40 -8.44
CA TYR A 141 7.02 5.54 -8.93
C TYR A 141 7.14 5.56 -10.45
N HIS A 142 6.02 5.42 -11.16
CA HIS A 142 5.98 5.45 -12.62
C HIS A 142 6.56 6.76 -13.18
N ASN A 143 6.19 7.89 -12.60
CA ASN A 143 6.72 9.20 -12.96
C ASN A 143 8.23 9.29 -12.70
N CYS A 144 8.72 8.78 -11.55
CA CYS A 144 10.17 8.74 -11.29
C CYS A 144 10.92 7.92 -12.34
N ALA A 145 10.36 6.77 -12.73
CA ALA A 145 10.96 5.90 -13.72
C ALA A 145 11.02 6.55 -15.12
N ILE A 146 10.00 7.33 -15.50
CA ILE A 146 10.00 8.10 -16.76
C ILE A 146 11.05 9.21 -16.70
N MET A 147 11.02 10.03 -15.66
CA MET A 147 11.78 11.28 -15.61
C MET A 147 13.27 11.04 -15.40
N PHE A 148 13.63 10.07 -14.57
CA PHE A 148 15.02 9.81 -14.18
C PHE A 148 15.58 8.50 -14.74
N GLY A 149 14.72 7.66 -15.33
CA GLY A 149 15.07 6.30 -15.76
C GLY A 149 14.93 5.27 -14.63
N THR A 150 14.57 4.03 -14.99
CA THR A 150 14.25 2.94 -14.05
C THR A 150 15.41 2.56 -13.11
N ASN A 151 16.66 2.82 -13.50
CA ASN A 151 17.85 2.45 -12.75
C ASN A 151 18.42 3.60 -11.89
N SER A 152 17.81 4.78 -11.95
CA SER A 152 18.20 5.93 -11.13
C SER A 152 17.94 5.70 -9.64
N ASP A 153 18.64 6.44 -8.80
CA ASP A 153 18.44 6.37 -7.35
C ASP A 153 17.07 6.88 -6.94
N GLN A 154 16.53 7.88 -7.65
CA GLN A 154 15.18 8.40 -7.49
C GLN A 154 14.13 7.31 -7.76
N ALA A 155 14.25 6.59 -8.89
CA ALA A 155 13.32 5.51 -9.23
C ALA A 155 13.42 4.34 -8.24
N LYS A 156 14.64 3.97 -7.81
CA LYS A 156 14.85 2.93 -6.79
C LYS A 156 14.26 3.33 -5.44
N ALA A 157 14.43 4.57 -5.00
CA ALA A 157 13.87 5.07 -3.75
C ALA A 157 12.33 5.08 -3.79
N ALA A 158 11.74 5.53 -4.91
CA ALA A 158 10.30 5.51 -5.13
C ALA A 158 9.74 4.07 -5.20
N GLU A 159 10.48 3.12 -5.80
CA GLU A 159 10.10 1.70 -5.82
C GLU A 159 10.08 1.09 -4.42
N GLN A 160 11.10 1.37 -3.61
CA GLN A 160 11.14 0.92 -2.21
C GLN A 160 9.98 1.51 -1.41
N MET A 161 9.66 2.78 -1.63
CA MET A 161 8.51 3.44 -1.02
C MET A 161 7.20 2.76 -1.42
N ARG A 162 7.00 2.50 -2.71
CA ARG A 162 5.83 1.79 -3.24
C ARG A 162 5.67 0.40 -2.60
N LYS A 163 6.77 -0.32 -2.34
CA LYS A 163 6.75 -1.60 -1.61
C LYS A 163 6.35 -1.44 -0.15
N LEU A 164 6.88 -0.43 0.53
CA LEU A 164 6.54 -0.14 1.93
C LEU A 164 5.07 0.26 2.08
N PHE A 165 4.54 1.11 1.20
CA PHE A 165 3.11 1.41 1.15
C PHE A 165 2.28 0.15 0.92
N LYS A 166 2.67 -0.72 -0.02
CA LYS A 166 1.93 -1.97 -0.27
C LYS A 166 1.79 -2.79 1.00
N LYS A 167 2.88 -2.96 1.76
CA LYS A 167 2.89 -3.68 3.03
C LYS A 167 1.93 -3.07 4.05
N GLU A 168 2.03 -1.76 4.30
CA GLU A 168 1.16 -1.08 5.29
C GLU A 168 -0.31 -1.11 4.88
N LEU A 169 -0.60 -0.93 3.59
CA LEU A 169 -1.96 -0.94 3.07
C LEU A 169 -2.59 -2.33 3.08
N VAL A 170 -1.81 -3.37 2.78
CA VAL A 170 -2.25 -4.77 2.91
C VAL A 170 -2.54 -5.08 4.40
N ASP A 171 -1.80 -4.51 5.35
CA ASP A 171 -2.08 -4.63 6.79
C ASP A 171 -3.33 -3.91 7.26
N LEU A 172 -3.56 -2.71 6.73
CA LEU A 172 -4.80 -1.97 6.92
C LEU A 172 -5.99 -2.73 6.33
N GLU A 173 -5.84 -3.29 5.13
CA GLU A 173 -6.89 -4.01 4.42
C GLU A 173 -7.28 -5.31 5.13
N ALA A 174 -6.31 -5.99 5.76
CA ALA A 174 -6.59 -7.20 6.51
C ALA A 174 -7.47 -6.95 7.76
N CYS A 175 -7.34 -5.80 8.44
CA CYS A 175 -8.27 -5.40 9.50
C CYS A 175 -8.18 -3.92 9.86
N GLN A 176 -9.24 -3.17 9.56
CA GLN A 176 -9.35 -1.74 9.87
C GLN A 176 -9.23 -1.46 11.38
N ASN A 177 -9.83 -2.30 12.22
CA ASN A 177 -9.86 -2.07 13.67
C ASN A 177 -8.49 -2.30 14.31
N CYS A 178 -7.82 -3.43 14.01
CA CYS A 178 -6.46 -3.66 14.46
C CYS A 178 -5.52 -2.55 14.03
N TYR A 179 -5.58 -2.15 12.75
CA TYR A 179 -4.68 -1.11 12.25
C TYR A 179 -4.92 0.24 12.92
N PHE A 180 -6.18 0.62 13.14
CA PHE A 180 -6.52 1.87 13.83
C PHE A 180 -5.97 1.89 15.25
N ARG A 181 -6.18 0.82 16.02
CA ARG A 181 -5.72 0.75 17.42
C ARG A 181 -4.21 0.79 17.54
N LEU A 182 -3.50 0.14 16.61
CA LEU A 182 -2.03 0.10 16.63
C LEU A 182 -1.39 1.43 16.25
N TYR A 183 -2.03 2.21 15.37
CA TYR A 183 -1.33 3.31 14.69
C TYR A 183 -2.06 4.66 14.67
N CYS A 184 -3.29 4.72 15.17
CA CYS A 184 -4.15 5.90 15.09
C CYS A 184 -4.88 6.22 16.39
N GLU A 185 -4.96 5.27 17.33
CA GLU A 185 -5.58 5.45 18.63
C GLU A 185 -4.51 5.85 19.66
N GLU A 186 -4.75 6.96 20.35
CA GLU A 186 -3.97 7.37 21.52
C GLU A 186 -4.75 6.91 22.75
N SER A 187 -4.54 5.67 23.18
CA SER A 187 -5.15 5.11 24.40
C SER A 187 -4.12 4.35 25.21
N GLU A 188 -4.01 4.70 26.49
CA GLU A 188 -3.10 4.08 27.46
C GLU A 188 -3.79 3.02 28.34
N GLU A 189 -5.11 2.84 28.21
CA GLU A 189 -5.91 2.05 29.17
C GLU A 189 -5.75 0.54 28.99
N LEU A 190 -5.56 0.07 27.75
CA LEU A 190 -5.43 -1.36 27.44
C LEU A 190 -4.51 -1.52 26.23
N ASP A 191 -3.71 -2.60 26.25
CA ASP A 191 -2.92 -3.01 25.10
C ASP A 191 -3.83 -3.12 23.85
N PRO A 192 -3.50 -2.43 22.73
CA PRO A 192 -4.22 -2.52 21.46
C PRO A 192 -4.50 -3.96 21.02
N PHE A 193 -3.62 -4.89 21.41
CA PHE A 193 -3.70 -6.29 21.12
C PHE A 193 -4.81 -7.01 21.89
N VAL A 194 -5.10 -6.70 23.15
CA VAL A 194 -6.15 -7.45 23.89
C VAL A 194 -7.55 -7.08 23.47
N ARG A 195 -7.72 -5.94 22.80
CA ARG A 195 -9.02 -5.45 22.35
C ARG A 195 -9.61 -6.34 21.24
N LEU A 196 -10.89 -6.67 21.36
CA LEU A 196 -11.63 -7.49 20.39
C LEU A 196 -12.00 -6.68 19.15
N CYS A 197 -11.89 -7.30 17.97
CA CYS A 197 -12.47 -6.75 16.74
C CYS A 197 -13.90 -7.28 16.56
N ASP A 198 -14.64 -6.68 15.63
CA ASP A 198 -15.95 -7.18 15.20
C ASP A 198 -15.91 -7.48 13.69
N PRO A 199 -16.08 -8.75 13.27
CA PRO A 199 -16.12 -9.93 14.14
C PRO A 199 -14.76 -10.18 14.84
N PRO A 200 -14.74 -10.89 15.98
CA PRO A 200 -13.50 -11.26 16.64
C PRO A 200 -12.60 -12.09 15.71
N HIS A 201 -11.29 -11.87 15.79
CA HIS A 201 -10.32 -12.71 15.10
C HIS A 201 -10.21 -14.08 15.77
N ASP A 202 -10.09 -15.13 14.96
CA ASP A 202 -9.81 -16.47 15.45
C ASP A 202 -8.46 -16.49 16.18
N ILE A 203 -8.44 -17.12 17.36
CA ILE A 203 -7.21 -17.41 18.09
C ILE A 203 -6.69 -18.75 17.60
N VAL A 204 -5.46 -18.75 17.11
CA VAL A 204 -4.83 -19.93 16.51
C VAL A 204 -3.46 -20.17 17.13
N TRP A 205 -2.99 -21.42 17.06
CA TRP A 205 -1.60 -21.75 17.31
C TRP A 205 -0.83 -21.68 15.99
N ALA A 206 0.12 -20.76 15.91
CA ALA A 206 0.93 -20.51 14.74
C ALA A 206 2.38 -20.93 15.00
N GLN A 207 2.99 -21.60 14.02
CA GLN A 207 4.39 -21.98 14.08
C GLN A 207 5.18 -21.26 12.99
N LEU A 208 6.21 -20.53 13.40
CA LEU A 208 7.23 -20.03 12.48
C LEU A 208 8.29 -21.09 12.28
N THR A 209 8.84 -21.18 11.06
CA THR A 209 9.89 -22.16 10.77
C THR A 209 11.07 -21.92 11.71
N GLY A 210 11.48 -22.94 12.46
CA GLY A 210 12.55 -22.83 13.45
C GLY A 210 12.11 -22.36 14.85
N HIS A 211 10.82 -22.17 15.10
CA HIS A 211 10.27 -21.74 16.38
C HIS A 211 9.17 -22.69 16.90
N PRO A 212 8.89 -22.70 18.21
CA PRO A 212 7.74 -23.43 18.76
C PRO A 212 6.42 -22.79 18.32
N PHE A 213 5.31 -23.48 18.61
CA PHE A 213 3.98 -22.92 18.43
C PHE A 213 3.73 -21.75 19.40
N TRP A 214 3.08 -20.70 18.91
CA TRP A 214 2.68 -19.52 19.68
C TRP A 214 1.21 -19.17 19.43
N PRO A 215 0.51 -18.60 20.42
CA PRO A 215 -0.83 -18.08 20.22
C PRO A 215 -0.80 -16.82 19.33
N ALA A 216 -1.72 -16.75 18.38
CA ALA A 216 -1.80 -15.68 17.39
C ALA A 216 -3.25 -15.32 17.05
N LYS A 217 -3.45 -14.11 16.51
CA LYS A 217 -4.73 -13.68 15.92
C LYS A 217 -4.69 -13.89 14.41
N SER A 218 -5.64 -14.65 13.87
CA SER A 218 -5.81 -14.79 12.42
C SER A 218 -6.62 -13.62 11.85
N LYS A 219 -6.02 -12.85 10.93
CA LYS A 219 -6.72 -11.74 10.26
C LYS A 219 -7.58 -12.19 9.08
N SER A 220 -7.36 -13.39 8.55
CA SER A 220 -8.09 -13.93 7.40
C SER A 220 -8.63 -15.33 7.73
N PRO A 221 -9.88 -15.65 7.33
CA PRO A 221 -10.49 -16.95 7.62
C PRO A 221 -9.87 -18.11 6.84
N ARG A 222 -9.19 -17.86 5.70
CA ARG A 222 -8.40 -18.87 4.96
C ARG A 222 -7.76 -18.35 3.65
N PRO A 223 -6.53 -18.79 3.29
CA PRO A 223 -5.57 -19.39 4.22
C PRO A 223 -5.20 -18.38 5.33
N PRO A 224 -4.87 -18.84 6.55
CA PRO A 224 -4.63 -17.94 7.67
C PRO A 224 -3.48 -17.00 7.34
N ASP A 225 -3.78 -15.72 7.17
CA ASP A 225 -2.76 -14.68 7.10
C ASP A 225 -2.34 -14.33 8.53
N LEU A 226 -1.27 -15.00 8.96
CA LEU A 226 -0.71 -14.88 10.30
C LEU A 226 0.15 -13.61 10.37
N ARG A 227 -0.43 -12.52 10.86
CA ARG A 227 0.29 -11.24 10.92
C ARG A 227 0.67 -10.77 12.31
N TYR A 228 0.06 -11.31 13.36
CA TYR A 228 0.42 -10.92 14.72
C TYR A 228 0.42 -12.09 15.72
N PHE A 229 1.51 -12.16 16.48
CA PHE A 229 1.73 -13.07 17.60
C PHE A 229 1.50 -12.33 18.93
N ILE A 230 0.96 -13.02 19.93
CA ILE A 230 1.00 -12.57 21.32
C ILE A 230 2.22 -13.23 21.96
N LYS A 231 3.30 -12.49 22.19
CA LYS A 231 4.43 -13.00 22.97
C LYS A 231 4.17 -12.70 24.45
N ALA A 232 3.74 -13.69 25.22
CA ALA A 232 3.69 -13.59 26.68
C ALA A 232 5.13 -13.75 27.27
N GLU A 233 5.78 -12.60 27.46
CA GLU A 233 6.99 -12.30 28.27
C GLU A 233 8.35 -13.01 28.06
N SER A 234 9.39 -12.15 28.11
CA SER A 234 10.76 -12.32 28.64
C SER A 234 11.79 -13.21 27.93
N PHE A 235 12.14 -12.89 26.68
CA PHE A 235 13.52 -13.08 26.20
C PHE A 235 13.86 -12.01 25.16
N SER A 236 14.96 -11.27 25.37
CA SER A 236 15.57 -10.40 24.37
C SER A 236 16.11 -11.28 23.24
N VAL A 237 15.40 -11.32 22.12
CA VAL A 237 15.91 -11.93 20.90
C VAL A 237 16.23 -10.80 19.96
N ASP A 238 17.51 -10.59 19.67
CA ASP A 238 17.96 -9.72 18.61
C ASP A 238 17.40 -10.24 17.27
N VAL A 239 16.34 -9.59 16.78
CA VAL A 239 15.74 -9.88 15.48
C VAL A 239 16.65 -9.27 14.41
N THR A 240 17.76 -9.95 14.12
CA THR A 240 18.76 -9.48 13.14
C THR A 240 18.50 -9.95 11.71
N ASN A 241 17.41 -10.67 11.42
CA ASN A 241 17.13 -11.09 10.05
C ASN A 241 15.66 -11.43 9.78
N THR A 242 14.83 -10.44 9.46
CA THR A 242 13.52 -10.71 8.83
C THR A 242 13.70 -10.77 7.31
N GLY A 243 14.14 -11.94 6.84
CA GLY A 243 14.13 -12.29 5.44
C GLY A 243 12.72 -12.68 4.96
N LYS A 244 12.22 -11.94 3.96
CA LYS A 244 11.19 -12.28 2.96
C LYS A 244 9.75 -12.64 3.36
N ASN A 245 9.38 -12.80 4.62
CA ASN A 245 7.97 -12.74 5.02
C ASN A 245 7.83 -11.88 6.26
N ASP A 246 6.98 -10.88 6.18
CA ASP A 246 6.92 -9.75 7.08
C ASP A 246 6.24 -10.10 8.41
N GLN A 247 6.94 -10.88 9.22
CA GLN A 247 6.48 -11.32 10.54
C GLN A 247 6.87 -10.27 11.56
N ARG A 248 5.97 -9.32 11.82
CA ARG A 248 6.10 -8.40 12.95
C ARG A 248 5.73 -9.16 14.23
N VAL A 249 6.75 -9.69 14.91
CA VAL A 249 6.62 -10.25 16.26
C VAL A 249 6.60 -9.09 17.25
N TRP A 250 5.53 -8.95 18.02
CA TRP A 250 5.46 -8.00 19.13
C TRP A 250 5.87 -8.72 20.41
N SER A 251 6.85 -8.19 21.15
CA SER A 251 7.04 -8.54 22.55
C SER A 251 5.99 -7.82 23.39
N LEU A 252 5.28 -8.54 24.26
CA LEU A 252 4.85 -7.94 25.52
C LEU A 252 6.14 -7.77 26.33
N ASP A 253 6.89 -6.69 26.05
CA ASP A 253 7.95 -6.31 26.96
C ASP A 253 7.29 -5.78 28.23
N CYS A 254 7.68 -6.43 29.31
CA CYS A 254 7.37 -6.16 30.70
C CYS A 254 7.79 -4.70 31.00
N GLY A 255 6.91 -3.74 30.68
CA GLY A 255 7.04 -2.32 31.01
C GLY A 255 6.01 -1.86 32.04
N TYR A 256 5.17 -2.77 32.55
CA TYR A 256 4.22 -2.53 33.63
C TYR A 256 4.75 -3.04 34.98
N LEU A 257 6.03 -2.81 35.28
CA LEU A 257 6.55 -2.94 36.65
C LEU A 257 7.59 -1.85 36.94
N GLY A 258 7.10 -0.73 37.47
CA GLY A 258 7.78 0.07 38.49
C GLY A 258 8.60 1.29 38.04
N ARG A 259 7.98 2.48 38.02
CA ARG A 259 8.00 3.50 39.10
C ARG A 259 7.23 4.74 38.67
#